data_AF-A0A928LC60-F1
#
_entry.id   AF-A0A928LC60-F1
#
_cell.length_a   1.000
_cell.length_b   1.000
_cell.length_c   1.000
_cell.angle_alpha   90.00
_cell.angle_beta   90.00
_cell.angle_gamma   90.00
#
_symmetry.space_group_name_H-M   'P 1'
#
loop_
_entity.id
_entity.type
_entity.pdbx_description
1 polymer ?
#
loop_
_entity_poly.entity_id
_entity_poly.type
_entity_poly.pdbx_seq_one_letter_code
_entity_poly.pdbx_strand_id
1 'polypeptide(L)'
;MDILLFGGSFDPVHNGHENILRAALDYKKFDKIIIMPIGSPGHKPSCKAPFAARKHLVELAFGDIGVEMEVSDFEGNSREKSYSYITVDYLKNQYPDGKIYFIIGADSAINMHKWMKWEYLAQKVTFLVFDREEGENRQLLQSVETIRQYSPDTVIIKNKVFPVSSTQIRTLAADGGDITGLVDSKVQPVIEKYSLYSADFYRKNIGTARLLIPLMLRENRAKHTFNVAKLAVELAEMYGVDIQKAQLSALLHDIMKQQPEDIMLHRARQSDIIEKIDRKPMPVLHGFAAADFARREMGIEDREILMAIKSHTCGRRNMTDLEKIIYLADMLSEERNFPEKEPLLVLARQNLDIAMEQALKDSINWLKEKGGAIDTDSYEALEYFTALNNGGKNNG
;
A
#
# COMPACT_ATOMS: atom_id res chain seq x y z
N MET A 1 -22.25 13.31 21.02
CA MET A 1 -20.88 13.45 20.51
C MET A 1 -20.97 13.90 19.06
N ASP A 2 -20.31 15.00 18.71
CA ASP A 2 -20.28 15.55 17.35
C ASP A 2 -18.97 15.11 16.67
N ILE A 3 -19.11 14.34 15.58
CA ILE A 3 -18.00 13.70 14.86
C ILE A 3 -17.89 14.33 13.47
N LEU A 4 -16.71 14.87 13.14
CA LEU A 4 -16.42 15.40 11.81
C LEU A 4 -15.82 14.31 10.93
N LEU A 5 -16.52 13.90 9.89
CA LEU A 5 -16.03 12.99 8.86
C LEU A 5 -15.47 13.81 7.69
N PHE A 6 -14.20 13.58 7.35
CA PHE A 6 -13.55 14.16 6.17
C PHE A 6 -12.96 13.09 5.27
N GLY A 7 -13.66 12.79 4.18
CA GLY A 7 -13.22 11.82 3.17
C GLY A 7 -12.45 12.46 2.03
N GLY A 8 -11.50 11.72 1.44
CA GLY A 8 -10.72 12.20 0.29
C GLY A 8 -9.70 11.20 -0.23
N SER A 9 -9.18 11.43 -1.44
CA SER A 9 -8.08 10.61 -1.95
C SER A 9 -6.76 10.88 -1.23
N PHE A 10 -6.52 12.15 -0.88
CA PHE A 10 -5.30 12.61 -0.22
C PHE A 10 -4.02 12.12 -0.92
N ASP A 11 -3.92 12.37 -2.23
CA ASP A 11 -2.83 11.86 -3.08
C ASP A 11 -1.99 12.96 -3.75
N PRO A 12 -1.27 13.81 -3.00
CA PRO A 12 -1.16 13.82 -1.54
C PRO A 12 -2.21 14.73 -0.88
N VAL A 13 -2.30 14.65 0.45
CA VAL A 13 -2.89 15.72 1.29
C VAL A 13 -2.13 17.03 1.06
N HIS A 14 -2.80 18.16 1.20
CA HIS A 14 -2.24 19.47 0.84
C HIS A 14 -2.94 20.61 1.58
N ASN A 15 -2.40 21.82 1.50
CA ASN A 15 -2.87 22.98 2.29
C ASN A 15 -4.32 23.38 1.98
N GLY A 16 -4.81 23.09 0.77
CA GLY A 16 -6.24 23.22 0.47
C GLY A 16 -7.16 22.30 1.30
N HIS A 17 -6.71 21.09 1.66
CA HIS A 17 -7.45 20.19 2.54
C HIS A 17 -7.42 20.71 3.99
N GLU A 18 -6.26 21.19 4.45
CA GLU A 18 -6.11 21.79 5.77
C GLU A 18 -6.99 23.03 5.93
N ASN A 19 -7.05 23.89 4.90
CA ASN A 19 -7.91 25.07 4.88
C ASN A 19 -9.40 24.70 5.00
N ILE A 20 -9.85 23.62 4.37
CA ILE A 20 -11.23 23.10 4.53
C ILE A 20 -11.44 22.61 5.95
N LEU A 21 -10.51 21.83 6.48
CA LEU A 21 -10.63 21.26 7.80
C LEU A 21 -10.66 22.35 8.88
N ARG A 22 -9.78 23.36 8.80
CA ARG A 22 -9.78 24.52 9.71
C ARG A 22 -11.08 25.33 9.63
N ALA A 23 -11.57 25.60 8.42
CA ALA A 23 -12.85 26.30 8.25
C ALA A 23 -14.04 25.50 8.82
N ALA A 24 -14.00 24.17 8.83
CA ALA A 24 -14.99 23.35 9.54
C ALA A 24 -14.89 23.55 11.07
N LEU A 25 -13.68 23.57 11.62
CA LEU A 25 -13.44 23.79 13.05
C LEU A 25 -13.80 25.21 13.52
N ASP A 26 -13.65 26.21 12.65
CA ASP A 26 -14.09 27.58 12.90
C ASP A 26 -15.63 27.70 12.90
N TYR A 27 -16.30 26.92 12.06
CA TYR A 27 -17.76 26.87 12.00
C TYR A 27 -18.36 26.30 13.29
N LYS A 28 -17.78 25.21 13.82
CA LYS A 28 -18.29 24.52 15.02
C LYS A 28 -17.22 23.68 15.71
N LYS A 29 -17.36 23.53 17.04
CA LYS A 29 -16.59 22.57 17.83
C LYS A 29 -17.04 21.13 17.60
N PHE A 30 -16.08 20.24 17.37
CA PHE A 30 -16.29 18.79 17.26
C PHE A 30 -15.56 18.07 18.39
N ASP A 31 -16.10 16.93 18.81
CA ASP A 31 -15.48 16.08 19.82
C ASP A 31 -14.40 15.18 19.20
N LYS A 32 -14.57 14.79 17.93
CA LYS A 32 -13.63 13.93 17.20
C LYS A 32 -13.64 14.22 15.70
N ILE A 33 -12.48 14.07 15.06
CA ILE A 33 -12.31 14.10 13.62
C ILE A 33 -11.96 12.69 13.13
N ILE A 34 -12.70 12.19 12.17
CA ILE A 34 -12.38 10.98 11.41
C ILE A 34 -11.97 11.41 10.00
N ILE A 35 -10.70 11.24 9.67
CA ILE A 35 -10.23 11.35 8.30
C ILE A 35 -10.37 9.98 7.64
N MET A 36 -11.01 9.94 6.48
CA MET A 36 -11.27 8.70 5.73
C MET A 36 -10.59 8.76 4.36
N PRO A 37 -9.31 8.36 4.26
CA PRO A 37 -8.67 8.20 2.96
C PRO A 37 -9.37 7.10 2.16
N ILE A 38 -9.65 7.35 0.87
CA ILE A 38 -10.28 6.32 0.04
C ILE A 38 -9.34 5.12 -0.14
N GLY A 39 -9.91 3.92 -0.19
CA GLY A 39 -9.22 2.69 -0.56
C GLY A 39 -8.94 2.56 -2.07
N SER A 40 -8.44 1.38 -2.46
CA SER A 40 -8.11 1.03 -3.86
C SER A 40 -8.96 -0.16 -4.34
N PRO A 41 -10.27 0.01 -4.61
CA PRO A 41 -11.19 -1.13 -4.82
C PRO A 41 -11.12 -1.78 -6.22
N GLY A 42 -10.00 -1.64 -6.95
CA GLY A 42 -9.89 -2.02 -8.37
C GLY A 42 -8.66 -2.86 -8.71
N HIS A 43 -8.52 -3.23 -9.99
CA HIS A 43 -7.33 -3.91 -10.54
C HIS A 43 -6.19 -2.94 -10.87
N LYS A 44 -6.46 -1.62 -10.91
CA LYS A 44 -5.47 -0.57 -11.11
C LYS A 44 -5.45 0.35 -9.88
N PRO A 45 -4.29 0.94 -9.52
CA PRO A 45 -4.23 1.93 -8.47
C PRO A 45 -5.20 3.08 -8.79
N SER A 46 -6.14 3.38 -7.88
CA SER A 46 -7.01 4.56 -7.97
C SER A 46 -6.24 5.85 -7.65
N CYS A 47 -5.16 5.72 -6.88
CA CYS A 47 -4.23 6.77 -6.48
C CYS A 47 -2.81 6.44 -6.95
N LYS A 48 -1.94 7.44 -7.08
CA LYS A 48 -0.53 7.26 -7.44
C LYS A 48 0.30 6.76 -6.26
N ALA A 49 0.02 7.23 -5.05
CA ALA A 49 0.63 6.70 -3.83
C ALA A 49 -0.22 5.58 -3.19
N PRO A 50 0.41 4.50 -2.67
CA PRO A 50 -0.27 3.45 -1.93
C PRO A 50 -1.03 3.95 -0.71
N PHE A 51 -2.06 3.21 -0.28
CA PHE A 51 -2.92 3.60 0.85
C PHE A 51 -2.12 3.95 2.12
N ALA A 52 -1.19 3.08 2.54
CA ALA A 52 -0.40 3.30 3.75
C ALA A 52 0.49 4.56 3.67
N ALA A 53 1.01 4.90 2.48
CA ALA A 53 1.76 6.14 2.28
C ALA A 53 0.84 7.37 2.44
N ARG A 54 -0.33 7.37 1.79
CA ARG A 54 -1.30 8.47 1.90
C ARG A 54 -1.80 8.66 3.34
N LYS A 55 -2.13 7.57 4.02
CA LYS A 55 -2.51 7.57 5.45
C LYS A 55 -1.44 8.27 6.28
N HIS A 56 -0.18 7.89 6.11
CA HIS A 56 0.93 8.50 6.81
C HIS A 56 1.08 10.01 6.53
N LEU A 57 0.94 10.44 5.27
CA LEU A 57 0.98 11.87 4.94
C LEU A 57 -0.16 12.65 5.60
N VAL A 58 -1.35 12.06 5.69
CA VAL A 58 -2.50 12.66 6.38
C VAL A 58 -2.26 12.77 7.89
N GLU A 59 -1.72 11.72 8.51
CA GLU A 59 -1.34 11.73 9.94
C GLU A 59 -0.34 12.85 10.23
N LEU A 60 0.67 13.05 9.35
CA LEU A 60 1.63 14.14 9.47
C LEU A 60 0.96 15.52 9.33
N ALA A 61 0.10 15.70 8.32
CA ALA A 61 -0.54 16.98 8.04
C ALA A 61 -1.51 17.40 9.15
N PHE A 62 -2.32 16.47 9.65
CA PHE A 62 -3.44 16.79 10.55
C PHE A 62 -3.20 16.42 12.01
N GLY A 63 -2.09 15.76 12.35
CA GLY A 63 -1.82 15.26 13.70
C GLY A 63 -1.83 16.33 14.81
N ASP A 64 -1.49 17.57 14.48
CA ASP A 64 -1.39 18.69 15.43
C ASP A 64 -2.58 19.66 15.36
N ILE A 65 -3.74 19.21 14.86
CA ILE A 65 -4.89 20.10 14.61
C ILE A 65 -5.66 20.53 15.88
N GLY A 66 -5.26 20.02 17.05
CA GLY A 66 -5.82 20.43 18.35
C GLY A 66 -7.18 19.84 18.71
N VAL A 67 -7.64 18.84 17.95
CA VAL A 67 -8.86 18.05 18.22
C VAL A 67 -8.46 16.57 18.13
N GLU A 68 -9.11 15.71 18.92
CA GLU A 68 -8.92 14.27 18.80
C GLU A 68 -9.18 13.82 17.35
N MET A 69 -8.17 13.26 16.71
CA MET A 69 -8.19 12.92 15.28
C MET A 69 -7.75 11.48 15.07
N GLU A 70 -8.47 10.79 14.17
CA GLU A 70 -8.16 9.45 13.72
C GLU A 70 -8.13 9.42 12.19
N VAL A 71 -7.07 8.86 11.62
CA VAL A 71 -7.03 8.50 10.20
C VAL A 71 -7.43 7.03 10.08
N SER A 72 -8.65 6.78 9.63
CA SER A 72 -9.21 5.43 9.58
C SER A 72 -8.64 4.61 8.43
N ASP A 73 -8.46 3.32 8.66
CA ASP A 73 -8.04 2.33 7.66
C ASP A 73 -9.22 1.53 7.07
N PHE A 74 -10.47 1.85 7.46
CA PHE A 74 -11.67 1.10 7.09
C PHE A 74 -11.81 0.93 5.58
N GLU A 75 -11.73 2.02 4.80
CA GLU A 75 -11.83 1.94 3.35
C GLU A 75 -10.58 1.30 2.71
N GLY A 76 -9.40 1.45 3.30
CA GLY A 76 -8.16 0.84 2.83
C GLY A 76 -8.13 -0.68 2.97
N ASN A 77 -8.79 -1.19 4.01
CA ASN A 77 -8.92 -2.62 4.29
C ASN A 77 -10.17 -3.25 3.66
N SER A 78 -11.06 -2.45 3.07
CA SER A 78 -12.25 -2.94 2.40
C SER A 78 -11.89 -3.77 1.16
N ARG A 79 -12.49 -4.97 1.06
CA ARG A 79 -12.35 -5.86 -0.10
C ARG A 79 -13.22 -5.42 -1.29
N GLU A 80 -14.15 -4.51 -1.06
CA GLU A 80 -15.11 -4.02 -2.05
C GLU A 80 -15.02 -2.51 -2.21
N LYS A 81 -15.67 -1.99 -3.27
CA LYS A 81 -15.86 -0.56 -3.46
C LYS A 81 -16.53 0.03 -2.22
N SER A 82 -15.84 0.96 -1.56
CA SER A 82 -16.43 1.72 -0.47
C SER A 82 -17.35 2.80 -1.05
N TYR A 83 -18.64 2.67 -0.80
CA TYR A 83 -19.61 3.75 -1.01
C TYR A 83 -19.76 4.51 0.29
N SER A 84 -19.93 5.83 0.23
CA SER A 84 -19.97 6.69 1.41
C SER A 84 -21.04 6.28 2.46
N TYR A 85 -22.15 5.65 2.05
CA TYR A 85 -23.15 5.13 3.00
C TYR A 85 -22.60 3.96 3.83
N ILE A 86 -21.73 3.12 3.27
CA ILE A 86 -21.07 2.00 3.99
C ILE A 86 -20.13 2.58 5.05
N THR A 87 -19.35 3.60 4.68
CA THR A 87 -18.47 4.33 5.60
C THR A 87 -19.27 4.94 6.75
N VAL A 88 -20.41 5.57 6.46
CA VAL A 88 -21.27 6.15 7.51
C VAL A 88 -21.92 5.06 8.37
N ASP A 89 -22.36 3.94 7.81
CA ASP A 89 -22.89 2.82 8.59
C ASP A 89 -21.84 2.23 9.53
N TYR A 90 -20.60 2.06 9.05
CA TYR A 90 -19.48 1.66 9.89
C TYR A 90 -19.29 2.62 11.08
N LEU A 91 -19.25 3.93 10.82
CA LEU A 91 -19.09 4.93 11.88
C LEU A 91 -20.29 5.00 12.82
N LYS A 92 -21.51 4.80 12.33
CA LYS A 92 -22.70 4.70 13.18
C LYS A 92 -22.70 3.46 14.07
N ASN A 93 -22.11 2.35 13.62
CA ASN A 93 -21.94 1.18 14.46
C ASN A 93 -20.88 1.41 15.55
N GLN A 94 -19.81 2.15 15.25
CA GLN A 94 -18.78 2.52 16.24
C GLN A 94 -19.28 3.60 17.21
N TYR A 95 -20.10 4.54 16.73
CA TYR A 95 -20.63 5.67 17.48
C TYR A 95 -22.16 5.77 17.34
N PRO A 96 -22.94 4.88 17.98
CA PRO A 96 -24.40 4.82 17.81
C PRO A 96 -25.12 6.14 18.10
N ASP A 97 -24.70 6.82 19.16
CA ASP A 97 -25.28 8.11 19.59
C ASP A 97 -24.51 9.33 19.02
N GLY A 98 -23.52 9.10 18.15
CA GLY A 98 -22.73 10.15 17.52
C GLY A 98 -23.47 10.86 16.39
N LYS A 99 -23.47 12.19 16.38
CA LYS A 99 -23.93 12.99 15.23
C LYS A 99 -22.75 13.18 14.28
N ILE A 100 -22.90 12.68 13.05
CA ILE A 100 -21.83 12.73 12.04
C ILE A 100 -22.05 13.96 11.16
N TYR A 101 -21.02 14.78 11.05
CA TYR A 101 -20.94 15.92 10.14
C TYR A 101 -19.99 15.57 9.01
N PHE A 102 -20.48 15.53 7.78
CA PHE A 102 -19.71 15.05 6.64
C PHE A 102 -19.30 16.21 5.74
N ILE A 103 -17.99 16.47 5.68
CA ILE A 103 -17.40 17.45 4.76
C ILE A 103 -17.53 16.96 3.32
N ILE A 104 -18.15 17.79 2.48
CA ILE A 104 -18.16 17.60 1.02
C ILE A 104 -17.91 18.94 0.31
N GLY A 105 -17.40 18.89 -0.92
CA GLY A 105 -17.31 20.07 -1.78
C GLY A 105 -18.62 20.37 -2.52
N ALA A 106 -18.75 21.58 -3.04
CA ALA A 106 -19.89 22.00 -3.87
C ALA A 106 -20.17 21.03 -5.05
N ASP A 107 -19.13 20.57 -5.75
CA ASP A 107 -19.27 19.61 -6.85
C ASP A 107 -19.93 18.29 -6.42
N SER A 108 -19.56 17.80 -5.22
CA SER A 108 -20.15 16.59 -4.64
C SER A 108 -21.60 16.81 -4.23
N ALA A 109 -21.94 17.99 -3.69
CA ALA A 109 -23.31 18.33 -3.33
C ALA A 109 -24.21 18.42 -4.57
N ILE A 110 -23.73 19.08 -5.64
CA ILE A 110 -24.44 19.17 -6.93
C ILE A 110 -24.69 17.79 -7.53
N ASN A 111 -23.72 16.87 -7.41
CA ASN A 111 -23.81 15.53 -7.95
C ASN A 111 -24.29 14.47 -6.94
N MET A 112 -24.79 14.87 -5.77
CA MET A 112 -25.17 13.96 -4.67
C MET A 112 -26.19 12.90 -5.11
N HIS A 113 -27.14 13.28 -5.96
CA HIS A 113 -28.16 12.39 -6.52
C HIS A 113 -27.61 11.18 -7.29
N LYS A 114 -26.33 11.21 -7.70
CA LYS A 114 -25.64 10.10 -8.39
C LYS A 114 -24.97 9.12 -7.41
N TRP A 115 -24.89 9.46 -6.12
CA TRP A 115 -24.25 8.61 -5.13
C TRP A 115 -25.15 7.42 -4.78
N MET A 116 -24.53 6.27 -4.54
CA MET A 116 -25.26 5.07 -4.13
C MET A 116 -26.00 5.31 -2.82
N LYS A 117 -27.32 5.11 -2.81
CA LYS A 117 -28.20 5.33 -1.65
C LYS A 117 -28.06 6.74 -1.03
N TRP A 118 -27.97 7.78 -1.85
CA TRP A 118 -27.71 9.15 -1.37
C TRP A 118 -28.78 9.67 -0.38
N GLU A 119 -30.06 9.35 -0.56
CA GLU A 119 -31.14 9.77 0.37
C GLU A 119 -30.96 9.13 1.75
N TYR A 120 -30.65 7.83 1.77
CA TYR A 120 -30.33 7.10 2.99
C TYR A 120 -29.11 7.68 3.69
N LEU A 121 -28.04 7.98 2.93
CA LEU A 121 -26.84 8.64 3.45
C LEU A 121 -27.20 9.99 4.08
N ALA A 122 -27.99 10.82 3.39
CA ALA A 122 -28.38 12.14 3.85
C ALA A 122 -29.17 12.09 5.17
N GLN A 123 -30.03 11.09 5.36
CA GLN A 123 -30.76 10.90 6.63
C GLN A 123 -29.85 10.58 7.83
N LYS A 124 -28.59 10.17 7.59
CA LYS A 124 -27.67 9.70 8.65
C LYS A 124 -26.62 10.72 9.06
N VAL A 125 -26.44 11.80 8.28
CA VAL A 125 -25.39 12.79 8.47
C VAL A 125 -25.91 14.21 8.32
N THR A 126 -25.18 15.18 8.87
CA THR A 126 -25.30 16.59 8.52
C THR A 126 -24.18 16.95 7.54
N PHE A 127 -24.49 17.46 6.34
CA PHE A 127 -23.42 17.85 5.42
C PHE A 127 -22.88 19.24 5.73
N LEU A 128 -21.55 19.36 5.71
CA LEU A 128 -20.85 20.63 5.66
C LEU A 128 -20.36 20.84 4.23
N VAL A 129 -21.10 21.64 3.47
CA VAL A 129 -20.87 21.83 2.03
C VAL A 129 -19.94 23.01 1.81
N PHE A 130 -18.72 22.73 1.41
CA PHE A 130 -17.71 23.75 1.15
C PHE A 130 -17.83 24.29 -0.27
N ASP A 131 -18.24 25.56 -0.35
CA ASP A 131 -18.31 26.31 -1.59
C ASP A 131 -17.06 27.18 -1.75
N ARG A 132 -16.39 26.97 -2.88
CA ARG A 132 -15.13 27.59 -3.27
C ARG A 132 -15.35 28.73 -4.27
N GLU A 133 -16.55 28.89 -4.81
CA GLU A 133 -16.80 29.94 -5.81
C GLU A 133 -17.10 31.29 -5.16
N GLU A 134 -16.54 32.34 -5.76
CA GLU A 134 -16.92 33.72 -5.48
C GLU A 134 -18.30 34.00 -6.10
N GLY A 135 -19.23 34.50 -5.29
CA GLY A 135 -20.60 34.79 -5.71
C GLY A 135 -21.61 33.68 -5.40
N GLU A 136 -22.80 33.79 -5.99
CA GLU A 136 -23.92 32.88 -5.72
C GLU A 136 -23.97 31.75 -6.76
N ASN A 137 -23.80 30.50 -6.31
CA ASN A 137 -23.96 29.34 -7.16
C ASN A 137 -25.40 28.80 -7.04
N ARG A 138 -26.26 29.19 -7.98
CA ARG A 138 -27.69 28.80 -7.99
C ARG A 138 -27.91 27.28 -8.05
N GLN A 139 -27.05 26.56 -8.78
CA GLN A 139 -27.15 25.11 -8.90
C GLN A 139 -26.83 24.41 -7.57
N LEU A 140 -25.81 24.90 -6.86
CA LEU A 140 -25.47 24.45 -5.52
C LEU A 140 -26.61 24.71 -4.55
N LEU A 141 -27.17 25.93 -4.53
CA LEU A 141 -28.29 26.29 -3.66
C LEU A 141 -29.48 25.34 -3.86
N GLN A 142 -29.86 25.07 -5.11
CA GLN A 142 -30.96 24.16 -5.42
C GLN A 142 -30.67 22.72 -4.94
N SER A 143 -29.44 22.26 -5.14
CA SER A 143 -29.02 20.91 -4.76
C SER A 143 -28.99 20.75 -3.23
N VAL A 144 -28.50 21.77 -2.51
CA VAL A 144 -28.50 21.79 -1.04
C VAL A 144 -29.92 21.83 -0.48
N GLU A 145 -30.85 22.54 -1.13
CA GLU A 145 -32.25 22.54 -0.71
C GLU A 145 -32.89 21.15 -0.84
N THR A 146 -32.54 20.41 -1.90
CA THR A 146 -32.97 19.01 -2.05
C THR A 146 -32.35 18.12 -0.96
N ILE A 147 -31.06 18.31 -0.64
CA ILE A 147 -30.40 17.58 0.44
C ILE A 147 -31.08 17.87 1.80
N ARG A 148 -31.50 19.10 2.06
CA ARG A 148 -32.16 19.52 3.30
C ARG A 148 -33.49 18.85 3.57
N GLN A 149 -34.16 18.34 2.53
CA GLN A 149 -35.37 17.51 2.70
C GLN A 149 -35.07 16.25 3.51
N TYR A 150 -33.84 15.74 3.44
CA TYR A 150 -33.38 14.54 4.16
C TYR A 150 -32.40 14.85 5.30
N SER A 151 -31.68 15.98 5.22
CA SER A 151 -30.69 16.44 6.20
C SER A 151 -30.88 17.93 6.51
N PRO A 152 -31.89 18.32 7.32
CA PRO A 152 -32.31 19.71 7.49
C PRO A 152 -31.22 20.67 7.97
N ASP A 153 -30.28 20.16 8.77
CA ASP A 153 -29.17 20.95 9.34
C ASP A 153 -28.01 21.17 8.34
N THR A 154 -28.13 20.72 7.09
CA THR A 154 -27.07 20.88 6.09
C THR A 154 -26.77 22.36 5.82
N VAL A 155 -25.49 22.71 5.86
CA VAL A 155 -25.00 24.09 5.76
C VAL A 155 -24.02 24.24 4.60
N ILE A 156 -24.07 25.41 3.94
CA ILE A 156 -23.05 25.84 2.99
C ILE A 156 -22.06 26.71 3.76
N ILE A 157 -20.78 26.33 3.73
CA ILE A 157 -19.68 27.09 4.30
C ILE A 157 -18.91 27.71 3.15
N LYS A 158 -18.94 29.05 3.07
CA LYS A 158 -18.09 29.80 2.15
C LYS A 158 -16.64 29.71 2.63
N ASN A 159 -15.77 29.20 1.77
CA ASN A 159 -14.36 29.05 2.11
C ASN A 159 -13.48 29.64 1.02
N LYS A 160 -12.48 30.42 1.43
CA LYS A 160 -11.51 31.01 0.51
C LYS A 160 -10.76 29.90 -0.20
N VAL A 161 -10.70 29.97 -1.53
CA VAL A 161 -9.96 28.97 -2.33
C VAL A 161 -8.48 29.07 -1.99
N PHE A 162 -7.91 27.95 -1.58
CA PHE A 162 -6.47 27.75 -1.67
C PHE A 162 -6.19 27.16 -3.05
N PRO A 163 -5.51 27.87 -3.97
CA PRO A 163 -5.37 27.47 -5.38
C PRO A 163 -4.32 26.36 -5.54
N VAL A 164 -4.61 25.18 -4.99
CA VAL A 164 -3.77 23.99 -5.06
C VAL A 164 -4.61 22.76 -5.33
N SER A 165 -4.06 21.81 -6.08
CA SER A 165 -4.65 20.48 -6.25
C SER A 165 -3.59 19.39 -6.09
N SER A 166 -4.01 18.20 -5.64
CA SER A 166 -3.13 17.04 -5.62
C SER A 166 -2.52 16.74 -7.00
N THR A 167 -3.26 16.97 -8.09
CA THR A 167 -2.73 16.78 -9.46
C THR A 167 -1.57 17.72 -9.78
N GLN A 168 -1.67 18.99 -9.39
CA GLN A 168 -0.60 19.96 -9.55
C GLN A 168 0.64 19.55 -8.76
N ILE A 169 0.48 19.17 -7.48
CA ILE A 169 1.58 18.73 -6.62
C ILE A 169 2.28 17.51 -7.21
N ARG A 170 1.52 16.49 -7.64
CA ARG A 170 2.11 15.30 -8.29
C ARG A 170 2.88 15.66 -9.56
N THR A 171 2.39 16.62 -10.35
CA THR A 171 3.06 17.06 -11.58
C THR A 171 4.38 17.77 -11.26
N LEU A 172 4.39 18.66 -10.26
CA LEU A 172 5.61 19.34 -9.81
C LEU A 172 6.62 18.35 -9.22
N ALA A 173 6.17 17.48 -8.32
CA ALA A 173 7.02 16.49 -7.66
C ALA A 173 7.56 15.41 -8.61
N ALA A 174 6.94 15.20 -9.78
CA ALA A 174 7.39 14.20 -10.76
C ALA A 174 8.84 14.40 -11.19
N ASP A 175 9.25 15.65 -11.36
CA ASP A 175 10.59 16.06 -11.80
C ASP A 175 11.39 16.72 -10.66
N GLY A 176 10.96 16.57 -9.41
CA GLY A 176 11.61 17.19 -8.25
C GLY A 176 11.42 18.70 -8.14
N GLY A 177 10.34 19.23 -8.74
CA GLY A 177 9.96 20.63 -8.63
C GLY A 177 9.53 21.03 -7.22
N ASP A 178 9.53 22.33 -6.97
CA ASP A 178 9.22 22.91 -5.67
C ASP A 178 7.73 22.78 -5.32
N ILE A 179 7.44 22.16 -4.18
CA ILE A 179 6.09 22.01 -3.61
C ILE A 179 5.92 22.78 -2.30
N THR A 180 6.87 23.66 -1.99
CA THR A 180 6.86 24.51 -0.78
C THR A 180 5.61 25.35 -0.74
N GLY A 181 4.93 25.36 0.42
CA GLY A 181 3.68 26.10 0.61
C GLY A 181 2.45 25.49 -0.07
N LEU A 182 2.60 24.40 -0.84
CA LEU A 182 1.48 23.64 -1.39
C LEU A 182 1.00 22.55 -0.44
N VAL A 183 1.92 21.98 0.33
CA VAL A 183 1.67 20.95 1.36
C VAL A 183 2.18 21.42 2.73
N ASP A 184 1.82 20.68 3.78
CA ASP A 184 2.33 20.92 5.13
C ASP A 184 3.85 20.68 5.18
N SER A 185 4.55 21.48 6.00
CA SER A 185 6.01 21.41 6.15
C SER A 185 6.55 20.05 6.62
N LYS A 186 5.72 19.22 7.29
CA LYS A 186 6.05 17.85 7.68
C LYS A 186 5.83 16.84 6.54
N VAL A 187 4.94 17.14 5.59
CA VAL A 187 4.60 16.28 4.45
C VAL A 187 5.64 16.41 3.33
N GLN A 188 6.08 17.63 3.03
CA GLN A 188 7.02 17.89 1.93
C GLN A 188 8.31 17.03 2.00
N PRO A 189 9.03 16.96 3.13
CA PRO A 189 10.26 16.16 3.22
C PRO A 189 10.04 14.68 2.95
N VAL A 190 8.85 14.14 3.27
CA VAL A 190 8.53 12.73 3.02
C VAL A 190 8.32 12.49 1.51
N ILE A 191 7.57 13.38 0.83
CA ILE A 191 7.37 13.28 -0.62
C ILE A 191 8.71 13.35 -1.36
N GLU A 192 9.58 14.29 -0.98
CA GLU A 192 10.88 14.50 -1.61
C GLU A 192 11.85 13.35 -1.32
N LYS A 193 12.05 12.99 -0.04
CA LYS A 193 12.98 11.94 0.38
C LYS A 193 12.68 10.59 -0.27
N TYR A 194 11.40 10.25 -0.39
CA TYR A 194 10.96 8.96 -0.94
C TYR A 194 10.51 9.06 -2.40
N SER A 195 10.65 10.23 -3.04
CA SER A 195 10.33 10.42 -4.46
C SER A 195 8.95 9.87 -4.85
N LEU A 196 7.94 10.02 -3.97
CA LEU A 196 6.64 9.32 -4.06
C LEU A 196 5.89 9.51 -5.38
N TYR A 197 6.16 10.63 -6.05
CA TYR A 197 5.48 11.01 -7.29
C TYR A 197 6.40 11.10 -8.50
N SER A 198 7.65 10.65 -8.38
CA SER A 198 8.64 10.75 -9.47
C SER A 198 8.15 10.12 -10.77
N ALA A 199 8.50 10.74 -11.91
CA ALA A 199 8.26 10.21 -13.24
C ALA A 199 9.09 8.94 -13.52
N ASP A 200 10.26 8.79 -12.88
CA ASP A 200 11.10 7.60 -13.00
C ASP A 200 10.51 6.42 -12.21
N PHE A 201 10.25 5.32 -12.93
CA PHE A 201 9.55 4.17 -12.38
C PHE A 201 10.25 3.56 -11.16
N TYR A 202 11.56 3.35 -11.24
CA TYR A 202 12.31 2.68 -10.19
C TYR A 202 12.57 3.61 -9.01
N ARG A 203 12.97 4.86 -9.25
CA ARG A 203 13.11 5.89 -8.22
C ARG A 203 11.84 6.04 -7.40
N LYS A 204 10.68 6.14 -8.08
CA LYS A 204 9.37 6.21 -7.43
C LYS A 204 9.07 4.96 -6.60
N ASN A 205 9.18 3.76 -7.19
CA ASN A 205 8.76 2.53 -6.53
C ASN A 205 9.74 2.07 -5.43
N ILE A 206 11.05 2.24 -5.60
CA ILE A 206 12.05 1.96 -4.58
C ILE A 206 11.92 2.93 -3.41
N GLY A 207 11.74 4.22 -3.70
CA GLY A 207 11.50 5.23 -2.67
C GLY A 207 10.21 4.96 -1.91
N THR A 208 9.12 4.65 -2.62
CA THR A 208 7.84 4.25 -2.01
C THR A 208 7.99 2.99 -1.16
N ALA A 209 8.67 1.94 -1.64
CA ALA A 209 8.91 0.73 -0.84
C ALA A 209 9.68 1.03 0.45
N ARG A 210 10.71 1.89 0.37
CA ARG A 210 11.49 2.35 1.54
C ARG A 210 10.65 3.12 2.55
N LEU A 211 9.64 3.88 2.12
CA LEU A 211 8.67 4.51 3.02
C LEU A 211 7.75 3.47 3.67
N LEU A 212 7.25 2.52 2.87
CA LEU A 212 6.24 1.55 3.32
C LEU A 212 6.79 0.53 4.31
N ILE A 213 8.03 0.08 4.15
CA ILE A 213 8.66 -0.93 5.01
C ILE A 213 8.50 -0.60 6.51
N PRO A 214 8.93 0.57 7.02
CA PRO A 214 8.77 0.90 8.44
C PRO A 214 7.32 1.20 8.85
N LEU A 215 6.43 1.50 7.90
CA LEU A 215 5.00 1.74 8.18
C LEU A 215 4.20 0.43 8.30
N MET A 216 4.62 -0.62 7.58
CA MET A 216 3.88 -1.87 7.44
C MET A 216 4.52 -3.05 8.17
N LEU A 217 5.82 -2.97 8.47
CA LEU A 217 6.59 -4.05 9.06
C LEU A 217 7.17 -3.62 10.41
N ARG A 218 7.20 -4.55 11.37
CA ARG A 218 7.91 -4.41 12.63
C ARG A 218 9.41 -4.23 12.37
N GLU A 219 10.09 -3.55 13.29
CA GLU A 219 11.50 -3.17 13.16
C GLU A 219 12.43 -4.33 12.74
N ASN A 220 12.28 -5.51 13.34
CA ASN A 220 13.09 -6.67 13.01
C ASN A 220 12.89 -7.14 11.56
N ARG A 221 11.65 -7.10 11.06
CA ARG A 221 11.30 -7.48 9.70
C ARG A 221 11.71 -6.40 8.71
N ALA A 222 11.58 -5.13 9.06
CA ALA A 222 12.09 -4.02 8.27
C ALA A 222 13.63 -4.11 8.09
N LYS A 223 14.36 -4.38 9.17
CA LYS A 223 15.81 -4.63 9.12
C LYS A 223 16.16 -5.79 8.18
N HIS A 224 15.46 -6.92 8.33
CA HIS A 224 15.59 -8.06 7.44
C HIS A 224 15.39 -7.66 5.97
N THR A 225 14.28 -7.00 5.63
CA THR A 225 13.99 -6.56 4.26
C THR A 225 15.09 -5.67 3.67
N PHE A 226 15.66 -4.74 4.45
CA PHE A 226 16.79 -3.93 3.98
C PHE A 226 18.07 -4.74 3.78
N ASN A 227 18.35 -5.72 4.63
CA ASN A 227 19.51 -6.60 4.49
C ASN A 227 19.38 -7.56 3.31
N VAL A 228 18.17 -8.08 3.03
CA VAL A 228 17.85 -8.83 1.81
C VAL A 228 18.10 -7.97 0.58
N ALA A 229 17.63 -6.72 0.57
CA ALA A 229 17.87 -5.80 -0.55
C ALA A 229 19.35 -5.49 -0.78
N LYS A 230 20.15 -5.36 0.30
CA LYS A 230 21.60 -5.17 0.21
C LYS A 230 22.29 -6.37 -0.46
N LEU A 231 21.98 -7.59 -0.01
CA LEU A 231 22.57 -8.81 -0.58
C LEU A 231 22.06 -9.09 -2.00
N ALA A 232 20.79 -8.83 -2.29
CA ALA A 232 20.22 -9.00 -3.63
C ALA A 232 20.90 -8.09 -4.67
N VAL A 233 21.21 -6.84 -4.29
CA VAL A 233 21.97 -5.91 -5.14
C VAL A 233 23.38 -6.43 -5.41
N GLU A 234 24.09 -6.90 -4.37
CA GLU A 234 25.43 -7.49 -4.51
C GLU A 234 25.42 -8.68 -5.49
N LEU A 235 24.51 -9.64 -5.29
CA LEU A 235 24.39 -10.79 -6.19
C LEU A 235 23.99 -10.36 -7.61
N ALA A 236 23.09 -9.40 -7.77
CA ALA A 236 22.67 -8.93 -9.09
C ALA A 236 23.83 -8.30 -9.88
N GLU A 237 24.69 -7.53 -9.22
CA GLU A 237 25.92 -6.99 -9.81
C GLU A 237 26.87 -8.10 -10.30
N MET A 238 27.07 -9.15 -9.49
CA MET A 238 27.97 -10.26 -9.85
C MET A 238 27.46 -11.09 -11.03
N TYR A 239 26.15 -11.30 -11.13
CA TYR A 239 25.55 -12.14 -12.17
C TYR A 239 24.99 -11.35 -13.37
N GLY A 240 25.18 -10.03 -13.41
CA GLY A 240 24.69 -9.19 -14.51
C GLY A 240 23.16 -9.08 -14.60
N VAL A 241 22.47 -9.26 -13.47
CA VAL A 241 21.02 -9.05 -13.36
C VAL A 241 20.72 -7.57 -13.12
N ASP A 242 19.58 -7.08 -13.61
CA ASP A 242 19.16 -5.69 -13.37
C ASP A 242 19.06 -5.39 -11.86
N ILE A 243 19.95 -4.52 -11.41
CA ILE A 243 20.11 -4.14 -9.99
C ILE A 243 18.83 -3.50 -9.44
N GLN A 244 18.11 -2.72 -10.25
CA GLN A 244 16.90 -2.03 -9.82
C GLN A 244 15.74 -3.01 -9.66
N LYS A 245 15.63 -4.02 -10.55
CA LYS A 245 14.69 -5.14 -10.37
C LYS A 245 15.00 -5.96 -9.12
N ALA A 246 16.28 -6.28 -8.90
CA ALA A 246 16.71 -7.02 -7.71
C ALA A 246 16.39 -6.24 -6.42
N GLN A 247 16.76 -4.96 -6.38
CA GLN A 247 16.49 -4.10 -5.24
C GLN A 247 14.98 -3.96 -4.97
N LEU A 248 14.17 -3.68 -5.99
CA LEU A 248 12.73 -3.50 -5.81
C LEU A 248 12.03 -4.80 -5.39
N SER A 249 12.39 -5.94 -6.00
CA SER A 249 11.84 -7.25 -5.62
C SER A 249 12.19 -7.58 -4.17
N ALA A 250 13.43 -7.36 -3.77
CA ALA A 250 13.89 -7.58 -2.41
C ALA A 250 13.24 -6.65 -1.39
N LEU A 251 12.97 -5.38 -1.72
CA LEU A 251 12.28 -4.47 -0.79
C LEU A 251 10.80 -4.85 -0.58
N LEU A 252 10.20 -5.56 -1.52
CA LEU A 252 8.77 -5.89 -1.50
C LEU A 252 8.45 -7.33 -1.10
N HIS A 253 9.43 -8.25 -1.11
CA HIS A 253 9.18 -9.70 -0.92
C HIS A 253 8.31 -10.03 0.30
N ASP A 254 8.53 -9.30 1.40
CA ASP A 254 7.93 -9.53 2.70
C ASP A 254 6.90 -8.47 3.13
N ILE A 255 6.54 -7.52 2.25
CA ILE A 255 5.72 -6.35 2.63
C ILE A 255 4.34 -6.72 3.20
N MET A 256 3.86 -7.93 2.89
CA MET A 256 2.58 -8.47 3.37
C MET A 256 2.72 -9.50 4.51
N LYS A 257 3.94 -9.82 4.97
CA LYS A 257 4.20 -10.93 5.92
C LYS A 257 3.47 -10.81 7.25
N GLN A 258 3.25 -9.59 7.72
CA GLN A 258 2.70 -9.29 9.04
C GLN A 258 1.25 -8.78 8.99
N GLN A 259 0.60 -8.94 7.83
CA GLN A 259 -0.81 -8.62 7.66
C GLN A 259 -1.69 -9.77 8.21
N PRO A 260 -2.93 -9.48 8.63
CA PRO A 260 -3.92 -10.50 9.01
C PRO A 260 -4.04 -11.62 7.97
N GLU A 261 -4.22 -12.86 8.43
CA GLU A 261 -4.23 -14.04 7.57
C GLU A 261 -5.33 -13.97 6.50
N ASP A 262 -6.49 -13.42 6.83
CA ASP A 262 -7.62 -13.27 5.92
C ASP A 262 -7.33 -12.24 4.81
N ILE A 263 -6.62 -11.15 5.13
CA ILE A 263 -6.14 -10.17 4.16
C ILE A 263 -5.07 -10.81 3.27
N MET A 264 -4.11 -11.53 3.87
CA MET A 264 -3.03 -12.20 3.16
C MET A 264 -3.58 -13.25 2.17
N LEU A 265 -4.49 -14.11 2.61
CA LEU A 265 -5.15 -15.11 1.77
C LEU A 265 -5.96 -14.45 0.65
N HIS A 266 -6.73 -13.40 0.97
CA HIS A 266 -7.49 -12.67 -0.04
C HIS A 266 -6.56 -12.11 -1.13
N ARG A 267 -5.49 -11.40 -0.76
CA ARG A 267 -4.51 -10.84 -1.72
C ARG A 267 -3.78 -11.94 -2.49
N ALA A 268 -3.39 -13.04 -1.84
CA ALA A 268 -2.76 -14.17 -2.51
C ALA A 268 -3.65 -14.75 -3.61
N ARG A 269 -4.95 -14.93 -3.35
CA ARG A 269 -5.96 -15.38 -4.34
C ARG A 269 -6.15 -14.41 -5.51
N GLN A 270 -5.86 -13.12 -5.32
CA GLN A 270 -5.89 -12.13 -6.41
C GLN A 270 -4.64 -12.19 -7.30
N SER A 271 -3.57 -12.84 -6.83
CA SER A 271 -2.29 -12.89 -7.54
C SER A 271 -2.21 -14.03 -8.56
N ASP A 272 -2.99 -15.11 -8.39
CA ASP A 272 -2.88 -16.34 -9.16
C ASP A 272 -4.20 -17.13 -9.21
N ILE A 273 -4.19 -18.35 -9.76
CA ILE A 273 -5.32 -19.28 -9.78
C ILE A 273 -5.70 -19.65 -8.34
N ILE A 274 -6.95 -19.38 -7.96
CA ILE A 274 -7.45 -19.53 -6.58
C ILE A 274 -7.22 -20.95 -6.05
N GLU A 275 -7.53 -21.98 -6.85
CA GLU A 275 -7.39 -23.38 -6.45
C GLU A 275 -5.93 -23.78 -6.20
N LYS A 276 -4.96 -23.11 -6.85
CA LYS A 276 -3.54 -23.32 -6.57
C LYS A 276 -3.18 -22.69 -5.23
N ILE A 277 -3.60 -21.45 -5.01
CA ILE A 277 -3.33 -20.70 -3.76
C ILE A 277 -3.91 -21.43 -2.56
N ASP A 278 -5.14 -21.94 -2.65
CA ASP A 278 -5.84 -22.61 -1.56
C ASP A 278 -5.18 -23.93 -1.10
N ARG A 279 -4.29 -24.50 -1.92
CA ARG A 279 -3.51 -25.70 -1.58
C ARG A 279 -2.17 -25.38 -0.94
N LYS A 280 -1.74 -24.11 -0.97
CA LYS A 280 -0.42 -23.71 -0.47
C LYS A 280 -0.43 -23.58 1.05
N PRO A 281 0.68 -23.93 1.73
CA PRO A 281 0.85 -23.65 3.15
C PRO A 281 0.72 -22.15 3.47
N MET A 282 0.03 -21.82 4.57
CA MET A 282 -0.12 -20.43 5.01
C MET A 282 1.21 -19.63 5.05
N PRO A 283 2.34 -20.20 5.53
CA PRO A 283 3.60 -19.45 5.61
C PRO A 283 4.14 -18.91 4.29
N VAL A 284 3.78 -19.49 3.14
CA VAL A 284 4.26 -19.05 1.81
C VAL A 284 3.34 -18.00 1.16
N LEU A 285 2.11 -17.83 1.66
CA LEU A 285 1.10 -16.98 1.01
C LEU A 285 1.46 -15.49 0.98
N HIS A 286 2.32 -15.01 1.89
CA HIS A 286 2.76 -13.61 1.91
C HIS A 286 3.51 -13.21 0.63
N GLY A 287 4.29 -14.08 0.00
CA GLY A 287 4.94 -13.77 -1.28
C GLY A 287 3.91 -13.51 -2.39
N PHE A 288 2.85 -14.32 -2.43
CA PHE A 288 1.72 -14.14 -3.35
C PHE A 288 0.93 -12.86 -3.05
N ALA A 289 0.66 -12.60 -1.76
CA ALA A 289 0.01 -11.37 -1.32
C ALA A 289 0.85 -10.12 -1.64
N ALA A 290 2.18 -10.19 -1.47
CA ALA A 290 3.12 -9.12 -1.77
C ALA A 290 3.16 -8.82 -3.28
N ALA A 291 3.08 -9.84 -4.14
CA ALA A 291 3.00 -9.64 -5.58
C ALA A 291 1.68 -8.95 -5.99
N ASP A 292 0.54 -9.31 -5.38
CA ASP A 292 -0.71 -8.58 -5.62
C ASP A 292 -0.64 -7.13 -5.11
N PHE A 293 -0.05 -6.90 -3.93
CA PHE A 293 0.21 -5.56 -3.39
C PHE A 293 1.05 -4.72 -4.37
N ALA A 294 2.20 -5.24 -4.81
CA ALA A 294 3.08 -4.58 -5.78
C ALA A 294 2.35 -4.20 -7.07
N ARG A 295 1.51 -5.11 -7.58
CA ARG A 295 0.72 -4.85 -8.79
C ARG A 295 -0.37 -3.81 -8.59
N ARG A 296 -1.22 -3.99 -7.57
CA ARG A 296 -2.46 -3.19 -7.42
C ARG A 296 -2.26 -1.85 -6.72
N GLU A 297 -1.33 -1.76 -5.78
CA GLU A 297 -1.09 -0.55 -4.98
C GLU A 297 0.06 0.28 -5.55
N MET A 298 1.09 -0.37 -6.10
CA MET A 298 2.27 0.32 -6.65
C MET A 298 2.28 0.39 -8.19
N GLY A 299 1.37 -0.33 -8.86
CA GLY A 299 1.27 -0.32 -10.32
C GLY A 299 2.43 -1.03 -11.02
N ILE A 300 3.05 -2.01 -10.36
CA ILE A 300 4.16 -2.79 -10.93
C ILE A 300 3.60 -3.92 -11.81
N GLU A 301 3.86 -3.85 -13.12
CA GLU A 301 3.41 -4.86 -14.10
C GLU A 301 4.55 -5.77 -14.60
N ASP A 302 5.79 -5.51 -14.21
CA ASP A 302 6.95 -6.31 -14.60
C ASP A 302 6.84 -7.73 -14.05
N ARG A 303 6.74 -8.70 -14.96
CA ARG A 303 6.54 -10.11 -14.62
C ARG A 303 7.72 -10.73 -13.89
N GLU A 304 8.95 -10.29 -14.15
CA GLU A 304 10.14 -10.82 -13.50
C GLU A 304 10.16 -10.40 -12.03
N ILE A 305 9.87 -9.13 -11.75
CA ILE A 305 9.75 -8.60 -10.38
C ILE A 305 8.62 -9.33 -9.62
N LEU A 306 7.43 -9.41 -10.22
CA LEU A 306 6.29 -10.05 -9.58
C LEU A 306 6.54 -11.54 -9.32
N MET A 307 7.22 -12.24 -10.24
CA MET A 307 7.54 -13.65 -10.06
C MET A 307 8.61 -13.86 -8.98
N ALA A 308 9.66 -13.04 -8.95
CA ALA A 308 10.69 -13.08 -7.91
C ALA A 308 10.10 -12.86 -6.51
N ILE A 309 9.12 -11.97 -6.37
CA ILE A 309 8.38 -11.79 -5.12
C ILE A 309 7.53 -13.03 -4.79
N LYS A 310 6.83 -13.63 -5.75
CA LYS A 310 5.98 -14.82 -5.50
C LYS A 310 6.78 -16.04 -5.07
N SER A 311 7.90 -16.32 -5.74
CA SER A 311 8.64 -17.57 -5.58
C SER A 311 9.69 -17.53 -4.49
N HIS A 312 9.94 -16.40 -3.82
CA HIS A 312 11.06 -16.26 -2.89
C HIS A 312 11.03 -17.24 -1.70
N THR A 313 9.86 -17.75 -1.30
CA THR A 313 9.77 -18.68 -0.16
C THR A 313 9.77 -20.15 -0.53
N CYS A 314 9.04 -20.52 -1.59
CA CYS A 314 8.89 -21.91 -1.98
C CYS A 314 9.81 -22.30 -3.13
N GLY A 315 10.45 -21.34 -3.81
CA GLY A 315 11.05 -21.55 -5.11
C GLY A 315 10.00 -21.92 -6.16
N ARG A 316 10.47 -22.19 -7.38
CA ARG A 316 9.71 -22.90 -8.41
C ARG A 316 10.66 -23.55 -9.41
N ARG A 317 10.14 -24.46 -10.24
CA ARG A 317 10.88 -25.02 -11.37
C ARG A 317 11.37 -23.91 -12.31
N ASN A 318 12.61 -24.03 -12.80
CA ASN A 318 13.20 -23.14 -13.80
C ASN A 318 13.09 -21.64 -13.41
N MET A 319 13.61 -21.30 -12.23
CA MET A 319 13.71 -19.91 -11.78
C MET A 319 14.73 -19.15 -12.63
N THR A 320 14.43 -17.88 -12.91
CA THR A 320 15.38 -16.92 -13.47
C THR A 320 16.44 -16.55 -12.43
N ASP A 321 17.56 -15.97 -12.85
CA ASP A 321 18.60 -15.54 -11.91
C ASP A 321 18.10 -14.50 -10.91
N LEU A 322 17.18 -13.61 -11.31
CA LEU A 322 16.51 -12.69 -10.38
C LEU A 322 15.77 -13.45 -9.27
N GLU A 323 14.97 -14.46 -9.62
CA GLU A 323 14.24 -15.26 -8.63
C GLU A 323 15.17 -16.03 -7.69
N LYS A 324 16.25 -16.61 -8.22
CA LYS A 324 17.30 -17.29 -7.42
C LYS A 324 17.96 -16.31 -6.45
N ILE A 325 18.29 -15.11 -6.93
CA ILE A 325 18.89 -14.04 -6.13
C ILE A 325 17.97 -13.64 -4.97
N ILE A 326 16.68 -13.41 -5.21
CA ILE A 326 15.76 -13.02 -4.14
C ILE A 326 15.56 -14.15 -3.12
N TYR A 327 15.43 -15.40 -3.57
CA TYR A 327 15.34 -16.57 -2.69
C TYR A 327 16.59 -16.69 -1.78
N LEU A 328 17.79 -16.66 -2.39
CA LEU A 328 19.05 -16.79 -1.66
C LEU A 328 19.28 -15.59 -0.73
N ALA A 329 18.95 -14.37 -1.17
CA ALA A 329 19.12 -13.18 -0.35
C ALA A 329 18.21 -13.17 0.90
N ASP A 330 16.96 -13.65 0.80
CA ASP A 330 16.09 -13.83 1.97
C ASP A 330 16.73 -14.77 3.00
N MET A 331 17.18 -15.94 2.53
CA MET A 331 17.79 -16.96 3.36
C MET A 331 19.12 -16.52 3.99
N LEU A 332 19.95 -15.77 3.25
CA LEU A 332 21.35 -15.50 3.59
C LEU A 332 21.62 -14.07 4.09
N SER A 333 20.59 -13.27 4.26
CA SER A 333 20.66 -11.90 4.77
C SER A 333 21.50 -11.79 6.06
N GLU A 334 22.13 -10.61 6.25
CA GLU A 334 23.20 -10.39 7.22
C GLU A 334 22.85 -10.82 8.66
N GLU A 335 21.61 -10.59 9.10
CA GLU A 335 21.13 -10.93 10.45
C GLU A 335 20.73 -12.40 10.65
N ARG A 336 20.63 -13.19 9.57
CA ARG A 336 20.35 -14.63 9.65
C ARG A 336 21.55 -15.34 10.28
N ASN A 337 21.27 -16.29 11.16
CA ASN A 337 22.29 -17.03 11.89
C ASN A 337 21.95 -18.52 11.94
N PHE A 338 22.67 -19.31 11.14
CA PHE A 338 22.61 -20.77 11.12
C PHE A 338 23.96 -21.32 10.61
N PRO A 339 24.35 -22.54 11.02
CA PRO A 339 25.71 -23.06 10.80
C PRO A 339 26.14 -23.11 9.32
N GLU A 340 25.21 -23.39 8.42
CA GLU A 340 25.45 -23.60 6.99
C GLU A 340 25.48 -22.29 6.17
N LYS A 341 25.19 -21.14 6.80
CA LYS A 341 25.03 -19.85 6.10
C LYS A 341 26.28 -19.44 5.31
N GLU A 342 27.45 -19.42 5.95
CA GLU A 342 28.67 -18.91 5.31
C GLU A 342 29.10 -19.77 4.11
N PRO A 343 29.16 -21.12 4.21
CA PRO A 343 29.39 -21.98 3.05
C PRO A 343 28.37 -21.75 1.92
N LEU A 344 27.08 -21.60 2.26
CA LEU A 344 26.02 -21.40 1.26
C LEU A 344 26.10 -20.01 0.60
N LEU A 345 26.53 -18.98 1.33
CA LEU A 345 26.77 -17.64 0.78
C LEU A 345 27.96 -17.63 -0.17
N VAL A 346 29.06 -18.33 0.16
CA VAL A 346 30.18 -18.51 -0.76
C VAL A 346 29.71 -19.19 -2.05
N LEU A 347 28.91 -20.24 -1.92
CA LEU A 347 28.33 -20.95 -3.07
C LEU A 347 27.42 -20.05 -3.90
N ALA A 348 26.56 -19.25 -3.25
CA ALA A 348 25.68 -18.29 -3.92
C ALA A 348 26.44 -17.24 -4.74
N ARG A 349 27.64 -16.85 -4.30
CA ARG A 349 28.52 -15.93 -5.04
C ARG A 349 29.25 -16.60 -6.22
N GLN A 350 29.34 -17.92 -6.24
CA GLN A 350 30.05 -18.68 -7.28
C GLN A 350 29.10 -19.25 -8.35
N ASN A 351 27.98 -19.82 -7.92
CA ASN A 351 26.98 -20.40 -8.82
C ASN A 351 25.59 -20.44 -8.17
N LEU A 352 24.64 -19.66 -8.73
CA LEU A 352 23.26 -19.61 -8.24
C LEU A 352 22.55 -20.97 -8.28
N ASP A 353 22.78 -21.79 -9.31
CA ASP A 353 22.07 -23.07 -9.47
C ASP A 353 22.50 -24.11 -8.44
N ILE A 354 23.80 -24.18 -8.14
CA ILE A 354 24.32 -25.07 -7.09
C ILE A 354 23.88 -24.57 -5.72
N ALA A 355 23.91 -23.26 -5.49
CA ALA A 355 23.42 -22.66 -4.24
C ALA A 355 21.93 -22.90 -4.04
N MET A 356 21.11 -22.79 -5.08
CA MET A 356 19.68 -23.06 -5.02
C MET A 356 19.37 -24.51 -4.68
N GLU A 357 20.07 -25.47 -5.28
CA GLU A 357 19.91 -26.88 -4.94
C GLU A 357 20.17 -27.10 -3.45
N GLN A 358 21.28 -26.57 -2.93
CA GLN A 358 21.64 -26.71 -1.52
C GLN A 358 20.64 -26.02 -0.59
N ALA A 359 20.28 -24.77 -0.88
CA ALA A 359 19.32 -23.98 -0.10
C ALA A 359 17.94 -24.66 -0.01
N LEU A 360 17.45 -25.23 -1.12
CA LEU A 360 16.18 -25.95 -1.15
C LEU A 360 16.25 -27.25 -0.33
N LYS A 361 17.36 -28.01 -0.42
CA LYS A 361 17.56 -29.21 0.42
C LYS A 361 17.52 -28.86 1.90
N ASP A 362 18.25 -27.82 2.29
CA ASP A 362 18.36 -27.41 3.70
C ASP A 362 17.01 -26.92 4.23
N SER A 363 16.31 -26.09 3.47
CA SER A 363 14.97 -25.60 3.82
C SER A 363 13.94 -26.73 3.96
N ILE A 364 13.92 -27.69 3.03
CA ILE A 364 13.03 -28.85 3.07
C ILE A 364 13.33 -29.75 4.26
N ASN A 365 14.60 -30.05 4.53
CA ASN A 365 15.01 -30.88 5.67
C ASN A 365 14.64 -30.22 6.99
N TRP A 366 14.92 -28.92 7.13
CA TRP A 366 14.54 -28.16 8.31
C TRP A 366 13.03 -28.16 8.54
N LEU A 367 12.21 -27.96 7.49
CA LEU A 367 10.76 -28.04 7.60
C LEU A 367 10.29 -29.44 8.01
N LYS A 368 10.88 -30.52 7.47
CA LYS A 368 10.56 -31.90 7.88
C LYS A 368 10.86 -32.13 9.36
N GLU A 369 12.03 -31.70 9.83
CA GLU A 369 12.43 -31.83 11.24
C GLU A 369 11.51 -31.05 12.19
N LYS A 370 11.00 -29.90 11.74
CA LYS A 370 10.06 -29.07 12.50
C LYS A 370 8.59 -29.49 12.34
N GLY A 371 8.29 -30.50 11.52
CA GLY A 371 6.91 -30.89 11.21
C GLY A 371 6.12 -29.82 10.43
N GLY A 372 6.82 -28.92 9.73
CA GLY A 372 6.23 -27.86 8.92
C GLY A 372 5.66 -28.38 7.59
N ALA A 373 4.63 -27.72 7.09
CA ALA A 373 4.08 -28.01 5.77
C ALA A 373 5.03 -27.50 4.67
N ILE A 374 5.28 -28.33 3.67
CA ILE A 374 6.19 -28.05 2.56
C ILE A 374 5.35 -27.90 1.29
N ASP A 375 5.56 -26.80 0.57
CA ASP A 375 4.87 -26.53 -0.69
C ASP A 375 5.40 -27.47 -1.80
N THR A 376 4.52 -27.89 -2.70
CA THR A 376 4.88 -28.75 -3.83
C THR A 376 5.93 -28.10 -4.75
N ASP A 377 5.87 -26.77 -4.90
CA ASP A 377 6.82 -26.03 -5.74
C ASP A 377 8.26 -26.15 -5.23
N SER A 378 8.46 -26.35 -3.91
CA SER A 378 9.78 -26.56 -3.33
C SER A 378 10.38 -27.90 -3.75
N TYR A 379 9.57 -28.96 -3.82
CA TYR A 379 10.03 -30.26 -4.31
C TYR A 379 10.33 -30.20 -5.81
N GLU A 380 9.46 -29.59 -6.60
CA GLU A 380 9.67 -29.43 -8.05
C GLU A 380 10.89 -28.57 -8.38
N ALA A 381 11.14 -27.52 -7.59
CA ALA A 381 12.34 -26.69 -7.72
C ALA A 381 13.59 -27.50 -7.39
N LEU A 382 13.59 -28.27 -6.30
CA LEU A 382 14.73 -29.10 -5.90
C LEU A 382 15.05 -30.16 -6.95
N GLU A 383 14.03 -30.86 -7.47
CA GLU A 383 14.20 -31.86 -8.53
C GLU A 383 14.84 -31.23 -9.77
N TYR A 384 14.36 -30.04 -10.15
CA TYR A 384 14.89 -29.30 -11.31
C TYR A 384 16.38 -28.96 -11.15
N PHE A 385 16.79 -28.34 -10.04
CA PHE A 385 18.20 -27.95 -9.84
C PHE A 385 19.11 -29.18 -9.67
N THR A 386 18.63 -30.24 -9.03
CA THR A 386 19.36 -31.51 -8.93
C THR A 386 19.63 -32.09 -10.33
N ALA A 387 18.63 -32.10 -11.21
CA ALA A 387 18.78 -32.57 -12.58
C ALA A 387 19.72 -31.68 -13.40
N LEU A 388 19.61 -30.36 -13.26
CA LEU A 388 20.46 -29.37 -13.95
C LEU A 388 21.94 -29.56 -13.59
N ASN A 389 22.23 -29.67 -12.29
CA ASN A 389 23.60 -29.79 -11.78
C ASN A 389 24.22 -31.17 -12.06
N ASN A 390 23.41 -32.23 -12.14
CA ASN A 390 23.87 -33.55 -12.57
C ASN A 390 24.10 -33.62 -14.09
N GLY A 391 23.26 -32.96 -14.89
CA GLY A 391 23.43 -32.88 -16.35
C GLY A 391 24.69 -32.12 -16.78
N GLY A 392 25.09 -31.11 -16.01
CA GLY A 392 26.35 -30.37 -16.23
C GLY A 392 27.63 -31.18 -15.96
N LYS A 393 27.56 -32.23 -15.12
CA LYS A 393 28.72 -33.09 -14.80
C LYS A 393 29.03 -34.16 -15.85
N ASN A 394 28.09 -34.46 -16.75
CA ASN A 394 28.26 -35.47 -17.81
C ASN A 394 28.75 -34.90 -19.15
N ASN A 395 28.92 -33.59 -19.27
CA ASN A 395 29.36 -32.89 -20.49
C ASN A 395 30.68 -32.10 -20.31
N GLY A 396 31.44 -32.38 -19.25
CA GLY A 396 32.70 -31.69 -18.91
C GLY A 396 33.94 -32.56 -19.13
#